data_AF-A0A3E2VEN7-F1
#
_entry.id   AF-A0A3E2VEN7-F1
#
_cell.length_a   1.000
_cell.length_b   1.000
_cell.length_c   1.000
_cell.angle_alpha   90.00
_cell.angle_beta   90.00
_cell.angle_gamma   90.00
#
_symmetry.space_group_name_H-M   'P 1'
#
loop_
_entity.id
_entity.type
_entity.pdbx_description
1 polymer ?
#
loop_
_entity_poly.entity_id
_entity_poly.type
_entity_poly.pdbx_seq_one_letter_code
_entity_poly.pdbx_strand_id
1 'polypeptide(L)'
;ESIEFAQRAVDANLKEQTAEAEKLGLAKGFKEGMEQGLEQGIEKGIEKGIEKGLEKGKRTLLKSLIVHKYGIDDDWENTLSDLQIDDAVIQILECDTYDALKERLNRNK
;
A
#
# COMPACT_ATOMS: atom_id res chain seq x y z
N GLU A 1 -51.25 -19.94 -39.76
CA GLU A 1 -51.47 -19.76 -38.30
C GLU A 1 -50.48 -20.58 -37.45
N SER A 2 -50.43 -21.91 -37.61
CA SER A 2 -49.57 -22.77 -36.75
C SER A 2 -48.06 -22.53 -36.88
N ILE A 3 -47.57 -22.25 -38.10
CA ILE A 3 -46.14 -21.96 -38.36
C ILE A 3 -45.74 -20.60 -37.78
N GLU A 4 -46.61 -19.59 -37.91
CA GLU A 4 -46.34 -18.24 -37.40
C GLU A 4 -46.34 -18.21 -35.87
N PHE A 5 -47.20 -18.99 -35.24
CA PHE A 5 -47.19 -19.20 -33.80
C PHE A 5 -45.89 -19.88 -33.32
N ALA A 6 -45.45 -20.92 -34.02
CA ALA A 6 -44.18 -21.60 -33.71
C ALA A 6 -42.97 -20.66 -33.86
N GLN A 7 -42.94 -19.86 -34.93
CA GLN A 7 -41.86 -18.89 -35.15
C GLN A 7 -41.81 -17.84 -34.03
N ARG A 8 -42.96 -17.27 -33.65
CA ARG A 8 -43.03 -16.30 -32.55
C ARG A 8 -42.56 -16.88 -31.21
N ALA A 9 -42.88 -18.15 -30.94
CA ALA A 9 -42.43 -18.82 -29.73
C ALA A 9 -40.91 -19.02 -29.70
N VAL A 10 -40.31 -19.41 -30.84
CA VAL A 10 -38.85 -19.52 -30.98
C VAL A 10 -38.17 -18.17 -30.82
N ASP A 11 -38.68 -17.12 -31.46
CA ASP A 11 -38.10 -15.77 -31.39
C ASP A 11 -38.17 -15.19 -29.96
N ALA A 12 -39.28 -15.43 -29.26
CA ALA A 12 -39.44 -15.01 -27.87
C ALA A 12 -38.46 -15.71 -26.94
N ASN A 13 -38.30 -17.03 -27.10
CA ASN A 13 -37.38 -17.83 -26.29
C ASN A 13 -35.92 -17.43 -26.55
N LEU A 14 -35.54 -17.21 -27.81
CA LEU A 14 -34.20 -16.74 -28.16
C LEU A 14 -33.90 -15.37 -27.54
N LYS A 15 -34.85 -14.43 -27.61
CA LYS A 15 -34.71 -13.10 -26.98
C LYS A 15 -34.55 -13.19 -25.46
N GLU A 16 -35.32 -14.06 -24.81
CA GLU A 16 -35.23 -14.28 -23.37
C GLU A 16 -33.86 -14.86 -22.98
N GLN A 17 -33.39 -15.88 -23.70
CA GLN A 17 -32.07 -16.47 -23.47
C GLN A 17 -30.94 -15.46 -23.69
N THR A 18 -31.02 -14.64 -24.75
CA THR A 18 -30.01 -13.61 -25.00
C THR A 18 -30.00 -12.55 -23.90
N ALA A 19 -31.17 -12.10 -23.45
CA ALA A 19 -31.26 -11.11 -22.37
C ALA A 19 -30.72 -11.66 -21.04
N GLU A 20 -31.00 -12.93 -20.72
CA GLU A 20 -30.48 -13.56 -19.51
C GLU A 20 -28.96 -13.75 -19.59
N ALA A 21 -28.43 -14.14 -20.75
CA ALA A 21 -26.99 -14.27 -20.98
C ALA A 21 -26.27 -12.91 -20.87
N GLU A 22 -26.82 -11.85 -21.45
CA GLU A 22 -26.28 -10.49 -21.33
C GLU A 22 -26.28 -10.00 -19.88
N LYS A 23 -27.39 -10.21 -19.16
CA LYS A 23 -27.52 -9.86 -17.76
C LYS A 23 -26.50 -10.61 -16.91
N LEU A 24 -26.33 -11.92 -17.13
CA LEU A 24 -25.35 -12.74 -16.43
C LEU A 24 -23.92 -12.29 -16.74
N GLY A 25 -23.62 -12.01 -18.01
CA GLY A 25 -22.31 -11.50 -18.44
C GLY A 25 -21.97 -10.16 -17.80
N LEU A 26 -22.93 -9.22 -17.79
CA LEU A 26 -22.76 -7.91 -17.17
C LEU A 26 -22.58 -8.02 -15.65
N ALA A 27 -23.42 -8.82 -14.98
CA ALA A 27 -23.33 -9.03 -13.54
C ALA A 27 -21.99 -9.66 -13.15
N LYS A 28 -21.52 -10.66 -13.92
CA LYS A 28 -20.22 -11.30 -13.71
C LYS A 28 -19.08 -10.32 -13.93
N GLY A 29 -19.06 -9.59 -15.05
CA GLY A 29 -18.02 -8.61 -15.34
C GLY A 29 -17.97 -7.47 -14.33
N PHE A 30 -19.13 -6.99 -13.86
CA PHE A 30 -19.19 -5.98 -12.81
C PHE A 30 -18.64 -6.51 -11.48
N LYS A 31 -19.03 -7.72 -11.09
CA LYS A 31 -18.54 -8.35 -9.86
C LYS A 31 -17.03 -8.54 -9.91
N GLU A 32 -16.51 -9.13 -10.99
CA GLU A 32 -15.07 -9.38 -11.17
C GLU A 32 -14.28 -8.06 -11.19
N GLY A 33 -14.76 -7.06 -11.93
CA GLY A 33 -14.11 -5.74 -11.96
C GLY A 33 -14.11 -5.04 -10.61
N MET A 34 -15.19 -5.17 -9.83
CA MET A 34 -15.28 -4.60 -8.49
C MET A 34 -14.36 -5.33 -7.50
N GLU A 35 -14.34 -6.66 -7.52
CA GLU A 35 -13.46 -7.47 -6.67
C GLU A 35 -11.99 -7.15 -6.96
N GLN A 36 -11.57 -7.16 -8.23
CA GLN A 36 -10.20 -6.83 -8.63
C GLN A 36 -9.83 -5.39 -8.27
N GLY A 37 -10.72 -4.43 -8.53
CA GLY A 37 -10.47 -3.03 -8.22
C GLY A 37 -10.33 -2.77 -6.72
N LEU A 38 -11.17 -3.42 -5.91
CA LEU A 38 -11.12 -3.30 -4.45
C LEU A 38 -9.87 -3.97 -3.87
N GLU A 39 -9.56 -5.18 -4.30
CA GLU A 39 -8.38 -5.93 -3.84
C GLU A 39 -7.09 -5.14 -4.11
N GLN A 40 -6.89 -4.71 -5.37
CA GLN A 40 -5.71 -3.92 -5.75
C GLN A 40 -5.66 -2.56 -5.04
N GLY A 41 -6.81 -1.92 -4.83
CA GLY A 41 -6.91 -0.64 -4.14
C GLY A 41 -6.53 -0.76 -2.67
N ILE A 42 -7.04 -1.78 -1.99
CA ILE A 42 -6.74 -2.05 -0.58
C ILE A 42 -5.27 -2.44 -0.41
N GLU A 43 -4.77 -3.39 -1.21
CA GLU A 43 -3.38 -3.86 -1.11
C GLU A 43 -2.39 -2.71 -1.25
N LYS A 44 -2.50 -1.92 -2.34
CA LYS A 44 -1.63 -0.75 -2.57
C LYS A 44 -1.79 0.33 -1.51
N GLY A 45 -3.01 0.52 -1.00
CA GLY A 45 -3.31 1.50 0.03
C GLY A 45 -2.66 1.14 1.37
N ILE A 46 -2.81 -0.12 1.78
CA ILE A 46 -2.24 -0.65 3.03
C ILE A 46 -0.72 -0.68 2.95
N GLU A 47 -0.13 -1.20 1.88
CA GLU A 47 1.32 -1.29 1.72
C GLU A 47 1.99 0.09 1.84
N LYS A 48 1.51 1.07 1.07
CA LYS A 48 2.01 2.46 1.13
C LYS A 48 1.76 3.12 2.49
N GLY A 49 0.65 2.80 3.13
CA GLY A 49 0.31 3.32 4.46
C GLY A 49 1.26 2.82 5.53
N ILE A 50 1.53 1.50 5.52
CA ILE A 50 2.44 0.84 6.46
C ILE A 50 3.88 1.34 6.24
N GLU A 51 4.37 1.36 5.00
CA GLU A 51 5.72 1.81 4.68
C GLU A 51 5.97 3.24 5.18
N LYS A 52 5.09 4.19 4.82
CA LYS A 52 5.19 5.58 5.28
C LYS A 52 5.05 5.73 6.79
N GLY A 53 4.20 4.92 7.41
CA GLY A 53 4.00 4.92 8.86
C GLY A 53 5.25 4.44 9.59
N LEU A 54 5.87 3.37 9.10
CA LEU A 54 7.09 2.80 9.67
C LEU A 54 8.28 3.76 9.53
N GLU A 55 8.49 4.34 8.33
CA GLU A 55 9.57 5.32 8.09
C GLU A 55 9.45 6.51 9.05
N LYS A 56 8.24 7.11 9.16
CA LYS A 56 7.99 8.22 10.09
C LYS A 56 8.21 7.81 11.56
N GLY A 57 7.80 6.59 11.93
CA GLY A 57 7.99 6.05 13.27
C GLY A 57 9.48 5.91 13.62
N LYS A 58 10.28 5.33 12.73
CA LYS A 58 11.74 5.19 12.90
C LYS A 58 12.43 6.54 13.05
N ARG A 59 12.11 7.52 12.19
CA ARG A 59 12.67 8.89 12.28
C ARG A 59 12.30 9.56 13.60
N THR A 60 11.04 9.46 14.02
CA THR A 60 10.56 10.02 15.29
C THR A 60 11.29 9.39 16.48
N LEU A 61 11.49 8.07 16.45
CA LEU A 61 12.25 7.35 17.47
C LEU A 61 13.69 7.85 17.53
N LEU A 62 14.39 7.92 16.40
CA LEU A 62 15.77 8.40 16.35
C LEU A 62 15.89 9.83 16.89
N LYS A 63 15.01 10.74 16.46
CA LYS A 63 14.98 12.12 16.98
C LYS A 63 14.80 12.16 18.49
N SER A 64 13.85 11.39 19.01
CA SER A 64 13.63 11.27 20.46
C SER A 64 14.87 10.77 21.19
N LEU A 65 15.56 9.75 20.66
CA LEU A 65 16.79 9.23 21.25
C LEU A 65 17.93 10.25 21.22
N ILE A 66 18.09 11.02 20.14
CA ILE A 66 19.11 12.08 20.03
C ILE A 66 18.85 13.15 21.09
N VAL A 67 17.60 13.63 21.20
CA VAL A 67 17.20 14.63 22.18
C VAL A 67 17.43 14.13 23.62
N HIS A 68 16.99 12.92 23.93
CA HIS A 68 17.09 12.39 25.30
C HIS A 68 18.51 11.96 25.69
N LYS A 69 19.30 11.38 24.78
CA LYS A 69 20.65 10.91 25.09
C LYS A 69 21.67 12.05 25.08
N TYR A 70 21.60 12.94 24.10
CA TYR A 70 22.62 13.97 23.89
C TYR A 70 22.15 15.38 24.27
N GLY A 71 20.84 15.59 24.53
CA GLY A 71 20.30 16.92 24.81
C GLY A 71 20.27 17.84 23.59
N ILE A 72 20.28 17.28 22.38
CA ILE A 72 20.37 18.01 21.12
C ILE A 72 19.04 17.88 20.38
N ASP A 73 18.41 19.01 20.08
CA ASP A 73 17.26 19.09 19.20
C ASP A 73 17.73 19.57 17.83
N ASP A 74 17.97 18.62 16.92
CA ASP A 74 18.27 18.88 15.53
C ASP A 74 17.40 18.01 14.60
N ASP A 75 17.52 18.26 13.30
CA ASP A 75 16.73 17.61 12.25
C ASP A 75 17.60 16.72 11.35
N TRP A 76 18.75 16.24 11.87
CA TRP A 76 19.71 15.44 11.09
C TRP A 76 19.10 14.14 10.56
N GLU A 77 18.16 13.55 11.29
CA GLU A 77 17.44 12.34 10.88
C GLU A 77 16.76 12.53 9.52
N ASN A 78 16.33 13.75 9.16
CA ASN A 78 15.70 14.02 7.86
C ASN A 78 16.67 13.94 6.68
N THR A 79 17.98 13.95 6.94
CA THR A 79 19.02 13.80 5.91
C THR A 79 19.42 12.34 5.66
N LEU A 80 18.92 11.41 6.48
CA LEU A 80 19.27 9.99 6.45
C LEU A 80 18.28 9.18 5.59
N SER A 81 18.80 8.19 4.87
CA SER A 81 18.00 7.13 4.26
C SER A 81 17.40 6.20 5.32
N ASP A 82 16.37 5.41 4.99
CA ASP A 82 15.74 4.49 5.96
C ASP A 82 16.74 3.48 6.55
N LEU A 83 17.66 2.96 5.73
CA LEU A 83 18.74 2.08 6.19
C LEU A 83 19.69 2.79 7.17
N GLN A 84 20.03 4.05 6.89
CA GLN A 84 20.87 4.84 7.79
C GLN A 84 20.17 5.16 9.11
N ILE A 85 18.83 5.30 9.11
CA ILE A 85 18.06 5.44 10.35
C ILE A 85 18.17 4.16 11.19
N ASP A 86 17.99 2.98 10.59
CA ASP A 86 18.10 1.70 11.29
C ASP A 86 19.49 1.53 11.93
N ASP A 87 20.54 1.82 11.17
CA ASP A 87 21.92 1.80 11.66
C ASP A 87 22.16 2.82 12.77
N ALA A 88 21.63 4.04 12.64
CA ALA A 88 21.77 5.07 13.64
C ALA A 88 21.09 4.71 14.97
N VAL A 89 19.90 4.06 14.92
CA VAL A 89 19.18 3.60 16.13
C VAL A 89 19.94 2.51 16.88
N ILE A 90 20.77 1.72 16.20
CA ILE A 90 21.65 0.73 16.86
C ILE A 90 22.89 1.44 17.41
N GLN A 91 23.59 2.21 16.56
CA GLN A 91 24.86 2.84 16.92
C GLN A 91 24.72 3.90 18.01
N ILE A 92 23.57 4.58 18.10
CA ILE A 92 23.31 5.57 19.16
C ILE A 92 23.41 4.96 20.55
N LEU A 93 23.23 3.65 20.72
CA LEU A 93 23.38 3.00 22.03
C LEU A 93 24.85 2.95 22.48
N GLU A 94 25.78 2.85 21.54
CA GLU A 94 27.21 2.69 21.79
C GLU A 94 28.01 4.00 21.72
N CYS A 95 27.47 5.04 21.08
CA CYS A 95 28.15 6.31 20.94
C CYS A 95 27.93 7.19 22.18
N ASP A 96 29.01 7.69 22.78
CA ASP A 96 28.94 8.59 23.94
C ASP A 96 28.55 10.03 23.56
N THR A 97 28.86 10.45 22.33
CA THR A 97 28.57 11.79 21.82
C THR A 97 27.85 11.75 20.48
N TYR A 98 27.15 12.85 20.21
CA TYR A 98 26.40 13.00 18.97
C TYR A 98 27.30 13.07 17.73
N ASP A 99 28.44 13.76 17.83
CA ASP A 99 29.42 13.81 16.75
C ASP A 99 30.02 12.43 16.46
N ALA A 100 30.31 11.62 17.50
CA ALA A 100 30.80 10.27 17.33
C ALA A 100 29.80 9.37 16.57
N LEU A 101 28.50 9.55 16.82
CA LEU A 101 27.44 8.87 16.08
C LEU A 101 27.43 9.29 14.60
N LYS A 102 27.46 10.59 14.31
CA LYS A 102 27.49 11.13 12.94
C LYS A 102 28.71 10.64 12.17
N GLU A 103 29.88 10.64 12.78
CA GLU A 103 31.10 10.15 12.15
C GLU A 103 31.06 8.64 11.90
N ARG A 104 30.58 7.85 12.87
CA ARG A 104 30.51 6.40 12.72
C ARG A 104 29.56 6.00 11.61
N LEU A 105 28.40 6.66 11.51
CA LEU A 105 27.45 6.41 10.42
C LEU A 105 28.02 6.77 9.03
N ASN A 106 28.85 7.81 8.94
CA ASN A 106 29.52 8.18 7.70
C ASN A 106 30.68 7.25 7.31
N ARG A 107 31.32 6.57 8.28
CA ARG A 107 32.38 5.57 8.02
C ARG A 107 31.84 4.24 7.46
N ASN A 108 30.56 3.96 7.67
CA ASN A 108 29.88 2.77 7.18
C ASN A 108 29.16 2.98 5.83
N LYS A 109 29.39 4.12 5.15
CA LYS A 109 28.89 4.40 3.80
C LYS A 109 29.68 3.67 2.71
#